data_AF-A0A7C9EGD0-F1
#
_entry.id   AF-A0A7C9EGD0-F1
#
_cell.length_a   1.000
_cell.length_b   1.000
_cell.length_c   1.000
_cell.angle_alpha   90.00
_cell.angle_beta   90.00
_cell.angle_gamma   90.00
#
_symmetry.space_group_name_H-M   'P 1'
#
loop_
_entity.id
_entity.type
_entity.pdbx_description
1 polymer ?
#
loop_
_entity_poly.entity_id
_entity_poly.type
_entity_poly.pdbx_seq_one_letter_code
_entity_poly.pdbx_strand_id
1 'polypeptide(L)'
;MKGLFKPKPKIRTPADIVRRVHQLLSYFHGTSNLNQDPKWQEKMEELGKLIEELKFILYGSSESEPIPEACAQVTQEFFQENTLRLLILCLPKLNLEARKDATQVVANLQRQQVNSRLIACDYLEANIDLMDILVKGYEDHKIALHYGNMLRECIRHQSIAKYVLETHLQKFFDYIQLPDFDVSSDAAATFKELLTRHKSTVAQFLSRNYDWFFKEFNTKLLESPTYITRRQAIKLLGDILLDRSNAAIMVRNRASPYKWKHFTSSSYLQLIGTNHLM
;
A
#
# COMPACT_ATOMS: atom_id res chain seq x y z
N MET A 1 44.78 -20.33 -33.79
CA MET A 1 44.11 -19.80 -32.58
C MET A 1 42.81 -19.14 -32.98
N LYS A 2 41.66 -19.82 -32.85
CA LYS A 2 40.34 -19.21 -33.08
C LYS A 2 39.95 -18.50 -31.79
N GLY A 3 40.06 -17.18 -31.76
CA GLY A 3 39.62 -16.37 -30.63
C GLY A 3 38.12 -16.53 -30.44
N LEU A 4 37.73 -17.08 -29.28
CA LEU A 4 36.35 -17.04 -28.79
C LEU A 4 36.00 -15.58 -28.48
N PHE A 5 35.50 -14.85 -29.47
CA PHE A 5 34.74 -13.63 -29.21
C PHE A 5 33.45 -14.03 -28.50
N LYS A 6 33.44 -13.95 -27.17
CA LYS A 6 32.19 -13.90 -26.41
C LYS A 6 31.45 -12.64 -26.88
N PRO A 7 30.22 -12.73 -27.41
CA PRO A 7 29.46 -11.54 -27.75
C PRO A 7 29.31 -10.70 -26.49
N LYS A 8 29.59 -9.39 -26.59
CA LYS A 8 29.30 -8.44 -25.50
C LYS A 8 27.83 -8.62 -25.09
N PRO A 9 27.50 -8.70 -23.79
CA PRO A 9 26.11 -8.82 -23.37
C PRO A 9 25.32 -7.66 -23.98
N LYS A 10 24.23 -7.99 -24.68
CA LYS A 10 23.35 -7.00 -25.31
C LYS A 10 22.81 -6.11 -24.18
N ILE A 11 23.18 -4.83 -24.18
CA ILE A 11 22.65 -3.85 -23.22
C ILE A 11 21.13 -3.85 -23.42
N ARG A 12 20.40 -4.27 -22.38
CA ARG A 12 18.94 -4.30 -22.42
C ARG A 12 18.43 -2.88 -22.20
N THR A 13 17.53 -2.43 -23.07
CA THR A 13 16.83 -1.17 -22.83
C THR A 13 15.84 -1.32 -21.68
N PRO A 14 15.44 -0.25 -20.99
CA PRO A 14 14.41 -0.33 -19.95
C PRO A 14 13.12 -1.01 -20.43
N ALA A 15 12.69 -0.72 -21.67
CA ALA A 15 11.53 -1.37 -22.28
C ALA A 15 11.74 -2.89 -22.51
N ASP A 16 12.93 -3.31 -22.92
CA ASP A 16 13.23 -4.74 -23.10
C ASP A 16 13.19 -5.51 -21.76
N ILE A 17 13.63 -4.87 -20.68
CA ILE A 17 13.57 -5.42 -19.32
C ILE A 17 12.11 -5.62 -18.91
N VAL A 18 11.28 -4.58 -19.02
CA VAL A 18 9.85 -4.66 -18.67
C VAL A 18 9.14 -5.73 -19.51
N ARG A 19 9.40 -5.78 -20.82
CA ARG A 19 8.83 -6.80 -21.71
C ARG A 19 9.21 -8.22 -21.28
N ARG A 20 10.48 -8.43 -20.88
CA ARG A 20 10.94 -9.74 -20.40
C ARG A 20 10.28 -10.10 -19.06
N VAL A 21 10.18 -9.15 -18.15
CA VAL A 21 9.47 -9.32 -16.87
C VAL A 21 8.01 -9.70 -17.10
N HIS A 22 7.32 -8.99 -17.99
CA HIS A 22 5.93 -9.29 -18.37
C HIS A 22 5.80 -10.74 -18.88
N GLN A 23 6.66 -11.17 -19.81
CA GLN A 23 6.62 -12.54 -20.35
C GLN A 23 6.79 -13.60 -19.27
N LEU A 24 7.74 -13.40 -18.35
CA LEU A 24 7.99 -14.32 -17.23
C LEU A 24 6.81 -14.34 -16.26
N LEU A 25 6.28 -13.17 -15.89
CA LEU A 25 5.13 -13.07 -15.00
C LEU A 25 3.87 -13.70 -15.62
N SER A 26 3.61 -13.48 -16.91
CA SER A 26 2.52 -14.12 -17.66
C SER A 26 2.65 -15.64 -17.68
N TYR A 27 3.87 -16.15 -17.90
CA TYR A 27 4.16 -17.58 -17.79
C TYR A 27 3.85 -18.12 -16.39
N PHE A 28 4.29 -17.44 -15.33
CA PHE A 28 4.02 -17.87 -13.96
C PHE A 28 2.55 -17.71 -13.55
N HIS A 29 1.84 -16.73 -14.10
CA HIS A 29 0.43 -16.51 -13.82
C HIS A 29 -0.43 -17.64 -14.41
N GLY A 30 -0.18 -18.02 -15.67
CA GLY A 30 -0.93 -19.08 -16.36
C GLY A 30 -0.56 -20.50 -15.96
N THR A 31 0.61 -20.73 -15.35
CA THR A 31 1.07 -22.07 -14.98
C THR A 31 0.61 -22.44 -13.56
N SER A 32 -0.33 -23.40 -13.46
CA SER A 32 -0.83 -23.92 -12.17
C SER A 32 0.06 -25.00 -11.56
N ASN A 33 0.82 -25.75 -12.38
CA ASN A 33 1.72 -26.83 -11.92
C ASN A 33 3.17 -26.36 -11.82
N LEU A 34 3.53 -25.84 -10.64
CA LEU A 34 4.84 -25.26 -10.33
C LEU A 34 6.02 -26.25 -10.41
N ASN A 35 5.77 -27.56 -10.37
CA ASN A 35 6.81 -28.57 -10.09
C ASN A 35 7.19 -29.46 -11.28
N GLN A 36 6.71 -29.20 -12.51
CA GLN A 36 6.98 -30.07 -13.67
C GLN A 36 7.88 -29.45 -14.75
N ASP A 37 8.10 -28.13 -14.77
CA ASP A 37 9.04 -27.52 -15.72
C ASP A 37 10.45 -27.51 -15.11
N PRO A 38 11.41 -28.28 -15.65
CA PRO A 38 12.79 -28.30 -15.17
C PRO A 38 13.48 -26.92 -15.28
N LYS A 39 12.93 -25.99 -16.08
CA LYS A 39 13.42 -24.61 -16.21
C LYS A 39 12.69 -23.61 -15.31
N TRP A 40 11.75 -24.06 -14.46
CA TRP A 40 11.00 -23.16 -13.57
C TRP A 40 11.94 -22.35 -12.67
N GLN A 41 12.92 -23.02 -12.05
CA GLN A 41 13.88 -22.39 -11.15
C GLN A 41 14.76 -21.38 -11.88
N GLU A 42 15.26 -21.73 -13.07
CA GLU A 42 16.05 -20.85 -13.92
C GLU A 42 15.27 -19.57 -14.29
N LYS A 43 14.00 -19.72 -14.69
CA LYS A 43 13.12 -18.59 -15.00
C LYS A 43 12.80 -17.73 -13.77
N MET A 44 12.66 -18.34 -12.60
CA MET A 44 12.36 -17.61 -11.37
C MET A 44 13.57 -16.81 -10.89
N GLU A 45 14.78 -17.39 -11.02
CA GLU A 45 16.02 -16.68 -10.76
C GLU A 45 16.24 -15.53 -11.76
N GLU A 46 15.95 -15.75 -13.04
CA GLU A 46 15.98 -14.68 -14.05
C GLU A 46 14.99 -13.56 -13.69
N LEU A 47 13.75 -13.89 -13.31
CA LEU A 47 12.76 -12.91 -12.91
C LEU A 47 13.23 -12.09 -11.70
N GLY A 48 13.83 -12.74 -10.69
CA GLY A 48 14.39 -12.06 -9.53
C GLY A 48 15.45 -11.03 -9.91
N LYS A 49 16.42 -11.41 -10.76
CA LYS A 49 17.47 -10.50 -11.27
C LYS A 49 16.91 -9.32 -12.05
N LEU A 50 15.86 -9.55 -12.83
CA LEU A 50 15.21 -8.48 -13.61
C LEU A 50 14.44 -7.50 -12.71
N ILE A 51 13.80 -7.99 -11.64
CA ILE A 51 13.12 -7.13 -10.67
C ILE A 51 14.15 -6.27 -9.91
N GLU A 52 15.30 -6.85 -9.56
CA GLU A 52 16.43 -6.11 -8.98
C GLU A 52 16.97 -5.04 -9.94
N GLU A 53 17.12 -5.36 -11.23
CA GLU A 53 17.53 -4.41 -12.27
C GLU A 53 16.51 -3.27 -12.43
N LEU A 54 15.21 -3.56 -12.39
CA LEU A 54 14.15 -2.54 -12.39
C LEU A 54 14.23 -1.63 -11.17
N LYS A 55 14.46 -2.20 -9.97
CA LYS A 55 14.67 -1.42 -8.74
C LYS A 55 15.87 -0.49 -8.90
N PHE A 56 16.98 -0.99 -9.45
CA PHE A 56 18.17 -0.18 -9.71
C PHE A 56 17.89 0.98 -10.67
N ILE A 57 17.13 0.77 -11.75
CA ILE A 57 16.75 1.85 -12.66
C ILE A 57 15.93 2.93 -11.92
N LEU A 58 15.00 2.50 -11.05
CA LEU A 58 14.04 3.39 -10.38
C LEU A 58 14.59 4.15 -9.17
N TYR A 59 15.59 3.59 -8.47
CA TYR A 59 16.18 4.17 -7.26
C TYR A 59 17.62 4.64 -7.46
N GLY A 60 18.29 4.19 -8.52
CA GLY A 60 19.73 4.39 -8.70
C GLY A 60 20.56 3.51 -7.76
N SER A 61 21.80 3.91 -7.58
CA SER A 61 22.81 3.26 -6.74
C SER A 61 23.50 4.29 -5.85
N SER A 62 24.45 3.84 -5.02
CA SER A 62 25.34 4.75 -4.27
C SER A 62 26.20 5.62 -5.17
N GLU A 63 26.40 5.23 -6.44
CA GLU A 63 27.30 5.89 -7.39
C GLU A 63 26.57 6.60 -8.53
N SER A 64 25.29 6.31 -8.74
CA SER A 64 24.53 6.80 -9.90
C SER A 64 23.08 7.11 -9.53
N GLU A 65 22.65 8.35 -9.78
CA GLU A 65 21.25 8.74 -9.63
C GLU A 65 20.36 8.09 -10.70
N PRO A 66 19.06 7.85 -10.39
CA PRO A 66 18.12 7.31 -11.35
C PRO A 66 17.88 8.29 -12.50
N ILE A 67 17.97 7.80 -13.74
CA ILE A 67 17.78 8.61 -14.94
C ILE A 67 16.26 8.83 -15.16
N PRO A 68 15.75 10.07 -15.17
CA PRO A 68 14.31 10.32 -15.25
C PRO A 68 13.64 9.73 -16.50
N GLU A 69 14.31 9.79 -17.65
CA GLU A 69 13.81 9.22 -18.91
C GLU A 69 13.66 7.70 -18.84
N ALA A 70 14.64 7.01 -18.24
CA ALA A 70 14.58 5.56 -18.05
C ALA A 70 13.46 5.18 -17.05
N CYS A 71 13.30 5.94 -15.97
CA CYS A 71 12.20 5.74 -15.01
C CYS A 71 10.83 5.93 -15.65
N ALA A 72 10.68 6.99 -16.46
CA ALA A 72 9.46 7.27 -17.19
C ALA A 72 9.13 6.15 -18.18
N GLN A 73 10.13 5.64 -18.91
CA GLN A 73 9.96 4.53 -19.83
C GLN A 73 9.53 3.25 -19.12
N VAL A 74 10.19 2.88 -18.01
CA VAL A 74 9.79 1.71 -17.19
C VAL A 74 8.34 1.86 -16.74
N THR A 75 7.97 3.05 -16.25
CA THR A 75 6.64 3.32 -15.72
C THR A 75 5.56 3.20 -16.80
N GLN A 76 5.80 3.79 -17.97
CA GLN A 76 4.88 3.72 -19.10
C GLN A 76 4.64 2.28 -19.54
N GLU A 77 5.71 1.50 -19.75
CA GLU A 77 5.63 0.10 -20.19
C GLU A 77 4.95 -0.79 -19.13
N PHE A 78 5.19 -0.54 -17.84
CA PHE A 78 4.57 -1.31 -16.76
C PHE A 78 3.03 -1.20 -16.76
N PHE A 79 2.53 0.01 -17.00
CA PHE A 79 1.09 0.26 -17.00
C PHE A 79 0.44 -0.09 -18.34
N GLN A 80 1.11 0.18 -19.46
CA GLN A 80 0.61 -0.13 -20.80
C GLN A 80 0.38 -1.64 -21.00
N GLU A 81 1.34 -2.47 -20.57
CA GLU A 81 1.26 -3.94 -20.71
C GLU A 81 0.58 -4.63 -19.52
N ASN A 82 -0.03 -3.86 -18.60
CA ASN A 82 -0.66 -4.39 -17.38
C ASN A 82 0.28 -5.26 -16.52
N THR A 83 1.58 -5.00 -16.61
CA THR A 83 2.65 -5.75 -15.92
C THR A 83 2.55 -5.56 -14.40
N LEU A 84 2.10 -4.38 -13.94
CA LEU A 84 1.89 -4.11 -12.52
C LEU A 84 0.92 -5.12 -11.89
N ARG A 85 -0.23 -5.38 -12.52
CA ARG A 85 -1.20 -6.39 -12.08
C ARG A 85 -0.56 -7.77 -11.97
N LEU A 86 0.15 -8.20 -13.02
CA LEU A 86 0.79 -9.51 -13.01
C LEU A 86 1.83 -9.63 -11.90
N LEU A 87 2.60 -8.57 -11.63
CA LEU A 87 3.58 -8.54 -10.56
C LEU A 87 2.90 -8.70 -9.18
N ILE A 88 1.80 -8.00 -8.94
CA ILE A 88 1.01 -8.12 -7.69
C ILE A 88 0.48 -9.54 -7.51
N LEU A 89 -0.11 -10.12 -8.56
CA LEU A 89 -0.69 -11.47 -8.53
C LEU A 89 0.35 -12.58 -8.37
N CYS A 90 1.55 -12.39 -8.93
CA CYS A 90 2.64 -13.36 -8.83
C CYS A 90 3.54 -13.16 -7.60
N LEU A 91 3.37 -12.07 -6.84
CA LEU A 91 4.17 -11.79 -5.63
C LEU A 91 4.29 -12.99 -4.67
N PRO A 92 3.21 -13.75 -4.36
CA PRO A 92 3.31 -14.91 -3.45
C PRO A 92 4.22 -16.03 -3.98
N LYS A 93 4.44 -16.10 -5.29
CA LYS A 93 5.31 -17.10 -5.94
C LYS A 93 6.79 -16.72 -5.90
N LEU A 94 7.11 -15.45 -5.65
CA LEU A 94 8.48 -14.96 -5.59
C LEU A 94 9.16 -15.35 -4.27
N ASN A 95 10.50 -15.42 -4.29
CA ASN A 95 11.31 -15.57 -3.08
C ASN A 95 11.32 -14.27 -2.24
N LEU A 96 11.83 -14.32 -1.01
CA LEU A 96 11.78 -13.20 -0.06
C LEU A 96 12.42 -11.92 -0.62
N GLU A 97 13.58 -12.02 -1.26
CA GLU A 97 14.30 -10.86 -1.75
C GLU A 97 13.60 -10.22 -2.95
N ALA A 98 13.15 -11.04 -3.90
CA ALA A 98 12.37 -10.58 -5.04
C ALA A 98 11.04 -9.94 -4.62
N ARG A 99 10.40 -10.39 -3.51
CA ARG A 99 9.20 -9.72 -2.97
C ARG A 99 9.50 -8.32 -2.45
N LYS A 100 10.61 -8.12 -1.73
CA LYS A 100 11.02 -6.80 -1.24
C LYS A 100 11.29 -5.86 -2.41
N ASP A 101 12.03 -6.33 -3.40
CA ASP A 101 12.37 -5.53 -4.58
C ASP A 101 11.12 -5.20 -5.40
N ALA A 102 10.23 -6.17 -5.61
CA ALA A 102 8.94 -5.93 -6.27
C ALA A 102 8.09 -4.90 -5.51
N THR A 103 8.09 -4.93 -4.18
CA THR A 103 7.39 -3.94 -3.34
C THR A 103 7.92 -2.54 -3.57
N GLN A 104 9.24 -2.38 -3.61
CA GLN A 104 9.88 -1.09 -3.87
C GLN A 104 9.62 -0.60 -5.30
N VAL A 105 9.69 -1.49 -6.29
CA VAL A 105 9.32 -1.17 -7.69
C VAL A 105 7.89 -0.63 -7.74
N VAL A 106 6.91 -1.38 -7.19
CA VAL A 106 5.49 -0.96 -7.18
C VAL A 106 5.31 0.39 -6.48
N ALA A 107 5.97 0.60 -5.34
CA ALA A 107 5.92 1.85 -4.59
C ALA A 107 6.45 3.05 -5.38
N ASN A 108 7.59 2.86 -6.05
CA ASN A 108 8.23 3.90 -6.83
C ASN A 108 7.38 4.30 -8.05
N LEU A 109 6.81 3.32 -8.76
CA LEU A 109 5.94 3.53 -9.93
C LEU A 109 4.75 4.46 -9.64
N GLN A 110 4.21 4.48 -8.41
CA GLN A 110 3.10 5.37 -8.04
C GLN A 110 3.47 6.86 -8.04
N ARG A 111 4.77 7.17 -7.95
CA ARG A 111 5.30 8.53 -7.80
C ARG A 111 5.95 9.06 -9.07
N GLN A 112 6.16 8.20 -10.06
CA GLN A 112 6.86 8.55 -11.30
C GLN A 112 5.99 9.41 -12.21
N GLN A 113 6.58 10.49 -12.73
CA GLN A 113 5.95 11.35 -13.72
C GLN A 113 6.40 10.92 -15.13
N VAL A 114 5.43 10.66 -15.99
CA VAL A 114 5.65 10.40 -17.42
C VAL A 114 5.11 11.59 -18.19
N ASN A 115 5.95 12.28 -18.94
CA ASN A 115 5.60 13.52 -19.64
C ASN A 115 4.92 14.55 -18.71
N SER A 116 5.48 14.73 -17.50
CA SER A 116 4.96 15.61 -16.44
C SER A 116 3.56 15.24 -15.91
N ARG A 117 3.08 14.01 -16.13
CA ARG A 117 1.82 13.50 -15.60
C ARG A 117 2.02 12.27 -14.74
N LEU A 118 1.24 12.16 -13.65
CA LEU A 118 1.18 10.97 -12.81
C LEU A 118 0.17 9.99 -13.40
N ILE A 119 0.63 9.13 -14.30
CA ILE A 119 -0.22 8.17 -15.01
C ILE A 119 -0.66 6.97 -14.16
N ALA A 120 -0.08 6.81 -12.96
CA ALA A 120 -0.42 5.73 -12.02
C ALA A 120 -1.88 5.80 -11.57
N CYS A 121 -2.41 7.01 -11.34
CA CYS A 121 -3.80 7.22 -10.94
C CYS A 121 -4.76 6.65 -11.99
N ASP A 122 -4.56 7.02 -13.26
CA ASP A 122 -5.40 6.60 -14.39
C ASP A 122 -5.38 5.07 -14.54
N TYR A 123 -4.20 4.46 -14.42
CA TYR A 123 -4.06 3.01 -14.47
C TYR A 123 -4.79 2.30 -13.33
N LEU A 124 -4.65 2.80 -12.09
CA LEU A 124 -5.30 2.20 -10.92
C LEU A 124 -6.82 2.37 -10.96
N GLU A 125 -7.34 3.48 -11.48
CA GLU A 125 -8.78 3.66 -11.68
C GLU A 125 -9.35 2.64 -12.69
N ALA A 126 -8.60 2.34 -13.76
CA ALA A 126 -8.96 1.30 -14.72
C ALA A 126 -8.78 -0.14 -14.19
N ASN A 127 -8.05 -0.33 -13.08
CA ASN A 127 -7.72 -1.62 -12.47
C ASN A 127 -8.03 -1.64 -10.97
N ILE A 128 -9.16 -1.05 -10.57
CA ILE A 128 -9.46 -0.76 -9.16
C ILE A 128 -9.58 -2.01 -8.29
N ASP A 129 -9.92 -3.16 -8.89
CA ASP A 129 -9.95 -4.47 -8.23
C ASP A 129 -8.59 -4.93 -7.67
N LEU A 130 -7.48 -4.33 -8.14
CA LEU A 130 -6.17 -4.51 -7.50
C LEU A 130 -6.20 -4.11 -6.03
N MET A 131 -7.01 -3.12 -5.65
CA MET A 131 -7.15 -2.72 -4.26
C MET A 131 -7.81 -3.83 -3.43
N ASP A 132 -8.77 -4.56 -4.00
CA ASP A 132 -9.41 -5.70 -3.34
C ASP A 132 -8.39 -6.80 -3.05
N ILE A 133 -7.49 -7.06 -4.00
CA ILE A 133 -6.39 -8.04 -3.87
C ILE A 133 -5.41 -7.61 -2.79
N LEU A 134 -4.95 -6.35 -2.82
CA LEU A 134 -3.99 -5.83 -1.86
C LEU A 134 -4.55 -5.83 -0.43
N VAL A 135 -5.81 -5.40 -0.25
CA VAL A 135 -6.49 -5.45 1.05
C VAL A 135 -6.60 -6.89 1.54
N LYS A 136 -7.02 -7.82 0.67
CA LYS A 136 -7.18 -9.23 1.06
C LYS A 136 -5.87 -9.87 1.50
N GLY A 137 -4.73 -9.46 0.96
CA GLY A 137 -3.45 -10.08 1.37
C GLY A 137 -3.00 -9.80 2.79
N TYR A 138 -3.67 -8.92 3.56
CA TYR A 138 -3.51 -8.90 5.02
C TYR A 138 -3.88 -10.24 5.67
N GLU A 139 -4.66 -11.09 4.99
CA GLU A 139 -5.02 -12.44 5.44
C GLU A 139 -3.87 -13.46 5.28
N ASP A 140 -2.85 -13.17 4.47
CA ASP A 140 -1.66 -14.01 4.31
C ASP A 140 -0.44 -13.34 4.95
N HIS A 141 -0.08 -13.84 6.13
CA HIS A 141 1.03 -13.32 6.94
C HIS A 141 2.37 -13.25 6.18
N LYS A 142 2.62 -14.12 5.18
CA LYS A 142 3.88 -14.12 4.42
C LYS A 142 4.01 -12.97 3.42
N ILE A 143 2.90 -12.33 3.04
CA ILE A 143 2.86 -11.26 2.04
C ILE A 143 2.19 -9.99 2.56
N ALA A 144 1.53 -10.03 3.71
CA ALA A 144 0.74 -8.94 4.28
C ALA A 144 1.51 -7.61 4.32
N LEU A 145 2.76 -7.61 4.82
CA LEU A 145 3.58 -6.38 4.88
C LEU A 145 3.95 -5.84 3.49
N HIS A 146 4.12 -6.72 2.50
CA HIS A 146 4.38 -6.29 1.12
C HIS A 146 3.14 -5.65 0.51
N TYR A 147 1.97 -6.28 0.65
CA TYR A 147 0.72 -5.73 0.13
C TYR A 147 0.28 -4.48 0.88
N GLY A 148 0.49 -4.39 2.20
CA GLY A 148 0.25 -3.19 2.99
C GLY A 148 1.09 -2.00 2.53
N ASN A 149 2.38 -2.23 2.28
CA ASN A 149 3.26 -1.21 1.70
C ASN A 149 2.81 -0.77 0.30
N MET A 150 2.47 -1.70 -0.60
CA MET A 150 1.95 -1.36 -1.93
C MET A 150 0.63 -0.58 -1.84
N LEU A 151 -0.28 -1.01 -0.98
CA LEU A 151 -1.59 -0.37 -0.78
C LEU A 151 -1.43 1.07 -0.30
N ARG A 152 -0.55 1.32 0.68
CA ARG A 152 -0.28 2.69 1.17
C ARG A 152 0.23 3.63 0.09
N GLU A 153 0.99 3.11 -0.88
CA GLU A 153 1.43 3.90 -2.02
C GLU A 153 0.30 4.17 -3.01
N CYS A 154 -0.60 3.22 -3.24
CA CYS A 154 -1.77 3.42 -4.09
C CYS A 154 -2.78 4.42 -3.51
N ILE A 155 -3.05 4.39 -2.20
CA ILE A 155 -3.99 5.33 -1.55
C ILE A 155 -3.44 6.76 -1.42
N ARG A 156 -2.24 7.04 -1.92
CA ARG A 156 -1.77 8.43 -2.13
C ARG A 156 -2.66 9.16 -3.13
N HIS A 157 -3.24 8.44 -4.08
CA HIS A 157 -4.21 8.97 -5.03
C HIS A 157 -5.59 9.05 -4.38
N GLN A 158 -6.23 10.22 -4.47
CA GLN A 158 -7.49 10.50 -3.77
C GLN A 158 -8.63 9.57 -4.20
N SER A 159 -8.76 9.28 -5.49
CA SER A 159 -9.79 8.39 -6.04
C SER A 159 -9.64 6.97 -5.51
N ILE A 160 -8.40 6.47 -5.44
CA ILE A 160 -8.07 5.14 -4.93
C ILE A 160 -8.32 5.05 -3.41
N ALA A 161 -7.89 6.05 -2.66
CA ALA A 161 -8.18 6.13 -1.23
C ALA A 161 -9.68 6.17 -0.95
N LYS A 162 -10.45 6.92 -1.76
CA LYS A 162 -11.90 6.97 -1.65
C LYS A 162 -12.52 5.59 -1.86
N TYR A 163 -12.10 4.87 -2.90
CA TYR A 163 -12.59 3.51 -3.14
C TYR A 163 -12.35 2.60 -1.94
N VAL A 164 -11.10 2.52 -1.46
CA VAL A 164 -10.73 1.66 -0.31
C VAL A 164 -11.47 2.07 0.96
N LEU A 165 -11.62 3.37 1.20
CA LEU A 165 -12.36 3.91 2.34
C LEU A 165 -13.84 3.51 2.31
N GLU A 166 -14.47 3.54 1.12
CA GLU A 166 -15.89 3.21 0.95
C GLU A 166 -16.17 1.70 0.97
N THR A 167 -15.24 0.86 0.49
CA THR A 167 -15.49 -0.58 0.29
C THR A 167 -14.82 -1.50 1.32
N HIS A 168 -13.66 -1.12 1.87
CA HIS A 168 -12.82 -2.03 2.67
C HIS A 168 -12.51 -1.56 4.09
N LEU A 169 -12.87 -0.33 4.46
CA LEU A 169 -12.52 0.23 5.78
C LEU A 169 -12.95 -0.68 6.94
N GLN A 170 -14.10 -1.36 6.82
CA GLN A 170 -14.58 -2.26 7.87
C GLN A 170 -13.61 -3.40 8.20
N LYS A 171 -12.92 -3.96 7.19
CA LYS A 171 -11.96 -5.05 7.40
C LYS A 171 -10.76 -4.62 8.23
N PHE A 172 -10.37 -3.35 8.15
CA PHE A 172 -9.23 -2.84 8.92
C PHE A 172 -9.49 -2.85 10.43
N PHE A 173 -10.74 -2.75 10.89
CA PHE A 173 -11.02 -2.92 12.32
C PHE A 173 -10.63 -4.32 12.83
N ASP A 174 -10.70 -5.33 11.97
CA ASP A 174 -10.30 -6.70 12.29
C ASP A 174 -8.79 -6.88 12.07
N TYR A 175 -8.24 -6.36 10.98
CA TYR A 175 -6.79 -6.46 10.69
C TYR A 175 -5.91 -5.80 11.76
N ILE A 176 -6.35 -4.67 12.34
CA ILE A 176 -5.65 -3.98 13.44
C ILE A 176 -5.60 -4.82 14.73
N GLN A 177 -6.44 -5.83 14.84
CA GLN A 177 -6.53 -6.70 16.01
C GLN A 177 -5.94 -8.09 15.75
N LEU A 178 -5.27 -8.29 14.61
CA LEU A 178 -4.56 -9.54 14.34
C LEU A 178 -3.50 -9.80 15.41
N PRO A 179 -3.28 -11.08 15.78
CA PRO A 179 -2.32 -11.44 16.83
C PRO A 179 -0.88 -11.13 16.45
N ASP A 180 -0.60 -11.07 15.14
CA ASP A 180 0.71 -10.67 14.65
C ASP A 180 0.90 -9.16 14.78
N PHE A 181 1.91 -8.75 15.54
CA PHE A 181 2.16 -7.35 15.84
C PHE A 181 2.58 -6.54 14.61
N ASP A 182 3.42 -7.10 13.74
CA ASP A 182 3.93 -6.38 12.58
C ASP A 182 2.78 -6.13 11.59
N VAL A 183 1.95 -7.15 11.33
CA VAL A 183 0.80 -7.04 10.44
C VAL A 183 -0.29 -6.11 11.01
N SER A 184 -0.61 -6.23 12.30
CA SER A 184 -1.61 -5.36 12.93
C SER A 184 -1.17 -3.90 13.01
N SER A 185 0.11 -3.64 13.31
CA SER A 185 0.71 -2.30 13.30
C SER A 185 0.71 -1.69 11.89
N ASP A 186 1.05 -2.50 10.88
CA ASP A 186 1.00 -2.11 9.47
C ASP A 186 -0.44 -1.76 9.02
N ALA A 187 -1.41 -2.60 9.38
CA ALA A 187 -2.83 -2.34 9.13
C ALA A 187 -3.31 -1.06 9.82
N ALA A 188 -2.87 -0.80 11.05
CA ALA A 188 -3.19 0.41 11.79
C ALA A 188 -2.60 1.66 11.12
N ALA A 189 -1.40 1.58 10.56
CA ALA A 189 -0.81 2.65 9.77
C ALA A 189 -1.64 2.96 8.52
N THR A 190 -2.05 1.92 7.77
CA THR A 190 -2.91 2.08 6.59
C THR A 190 -4.28 2.65 6.93
N PHE A 191 -4.90 2.15 8.01
CA PHE A 191 -6.19 2.66 8.52
C PHE A 191 -6.11 4.13 8.92
N LYS A 192 -5.05 4.52 9.64
CA LYS A 192 -4.79 5.92 9.97
C LYS A 192 -4.65 6.77 8.72
N GLU A 193 -3.89 6.30 7.73
CA GLU A 193 -3.64 7.06 6.51
C GLU A 193 -4.92 7.30 5.70
N LEU A 194 -5.75 6.27 5.55
CA LEU A 194 -7.08 6.36 4.93
C LEU A 194 -7.96 7.42 5.59
N LEU A 195 -7.92 7.52 6.93
CA LEU A 195 -8.73 8.43 7.72
C LEU A 195 -8.11 9.82 7.94
N THR A 196 -6.89 10.08 7.45
CA THR A 196 -6.21 11.35 7.75
C THR A 196 -5.55 12.04 6.55
N ARG A 197 -5.29 11.35 5.43
CA ARG A 197 -4.62 11.93 4.26
C ARG A 197 -5.53 12.88 3.48
N HIS A 198 -6.65 12.39 2.95
CA HIS A 198 -7.53 13.14 2.04
C HIS A 198 -8.70 13.77 2.78
N LYS A 199 -8.45 14.91 3.44
CA LYS A 199 -9.34 15.55 4.42
C LYS A 199 -10.80 15.69 3.98
N SER A 200 -11.03 16.21 2.78
CA SER A 200 -12.38 16.42 2.23
C SER A 200 -13.13 15.10 2.00
N THR A 201 -12.44 14.10 1.46
CA THR A 201 -12.98 12.75 1.23
C THR A 201 -13.35 12.09 2.54
N VAL A 202 -12.48 12.16 3.54
CA VAL A 202 -12.73 11.61 4.88
C VAL A 202 -13.90 12.30 5.56
N ALA A 203 -13.96 13.64 5.54
CA ALA A 203 -15.05 14.39 6.14
C ALA A 203 -16.40 14.02 5.53
N GLN A 204 -16.46 13.88 4.20
CA GLN A 204 -17.67 13.43 3.50
C GLN A 204 -18.05 12.00 3.90
N PHE A 205 -17.08 11.09 3.92
CA PHE A 205 -17.30 9.70 4.30
C PHE A 205 -17.83 9.59 5.74
N LEU A 206 -17.16 10.20 6.71
CA LEU A 206 -17.53 10.15 8.12
C LEU A 206 -18.89 10.78 8.39
N SER A 207 -19.25 11.86 7.67
CA SER A 207 -20.56 12.50 7.81
C SER A 207 -21.70 11.57 7.36
N ARG A 208 -21.49 10.82 6.28
CA ARG A 208 -22.47 9.84 5.75
C ARG A 208 -22.54 8.57 6.58
N ASN A 209 -21.41 8.14 7.12
CA ASN A 209 -21.22 6.84 7.76
C ASN A 209 -21.10 6.92 9.29
N TYR A 210 -21.49 8.06 9.87
CA TYR A 210 -21.22 8.40 11.26
C TYR A 210 -21.59 7.29 12.25
N ASP A 211 -22.83 6.80 12.19
CA ASP A 211 -23.39 5.95 13.25
C ASP A 211 -22.69 4.59 13.31
N TRP A 212 -22.50 3.91 12.18
CA TRP A 212 -21.82 2.62 12.17
C TRP A 212 -20.31 2.79 12.40
N PHE A 213 -19.68 3.82 11.82
CA PHE A 213 -18.23 4.01 11.95
C PHE A 213 -17.85 4.23 13.41
N PHE A 214 -18.51 5.17 14.10
CA PHE A 214 -18.18 5.44 15.50
C PHE A 214 -18.62 4.30 16.41
N LYS A 215 -19.70 3.57 16.09
CA LYS A 215 -20.04 2.34 16.83
C LYS A 215 -18.88 1.35 16.79
N GLU A 216 -18.42 0.97 15.58
CA GLU A 216 -17.32 0.03 15.39
C GLU A 216 -16.00 0.55 15.99
N PHE A 217 -15.70 1.84 15.81
CA PHE A 217 -14.50 2.45 16.37
C PHE A 217 -14.45 2.36 17.90
N ASN A 218 -15.59 2.60 18.57
CA ASN A 218 -15.68 2.45 20.02
C ASN A 218 -15.53 0.99 20.45
N THR A 219 -16.37 0.11 19.92
CA THR A 219 -16.46 -1.29 20.39
C THR A 219 -15.22 -2.11 20.03
N LYS A 220 -14.64 -1.89 18.85
CA LYS A 220 -13.48 -2.67 18.38
C LYS A 220 -12.14 -2.06 18.75
N LEU A 221 -12.02 -0.74 18.85
CA LEU A 221 -10.71 -0.09 19.06
C LEU A 221 -10.55 0.56 20.44
N LEU A 222 -11.49 1.41 20.87
CA LEU A 222 -11.38 2.07 22.18
C LEU A 222 -11.63 1.13 23.36
N GLU A 223 -12.51 0.16 23.18
CA GLU A 223 -12.83 -0.89 24.16
C GLU A 223 -11.96 -2.14 23.99
N SER A 224 -11.00 -2.11 23.05
CA SER A 224 -10.11 -3.25 22.77
C SER A 224 -9.36 -3.70 24.04
N PRO A 225 -9.20 -5.01 24.29
CA PRO A 225 -8.38 -5.50 25.40
C PRO A 225 -6.89 -5.12 25.22
N THR A 226 -6.46 -4.86 23.98
CA THR A 226 -5.08 -4.52 23.65
C THR A 226 -4.79 -3.06 23.97
N TYR A 227 -3.93 -2.81 24.97
CA TYR A 227 -3.54 -1.46 25.39
C TYR A 227 -3.00 -0.60 24.23
N ILE A 228 -2.15 -1.17 23.38
CA ILE A 228 -1.54 -0.46 22.24
C ILE A 228 -2.61 -0.01 21.25
N THR A 229 -3.55 -0.89 20.89
CA THR A 229 -4.70 -0.59 20.03
C THR A 229 -5.52 0.57 20.59
N ARG A 230 -5.89 0.52 21.88
CA ARG A 230 -6.64 1.61 22.54
C ARG A 230 -5.90 2.94 22.48
N ARG A 231 -4.60 2.93 22.79
CA ARG A 231 -3.77 4.14 22.76
C ARG A 231 -3.67 4.74 21.37
N GLN A 232 -3.47 3.93 20.34
CA GLN A 232 -3.40 4.38 18.95
C GLN A 232 -4.76 4.90 18.47
N ALA A 233 -5.86 4.23 18.82
CA ALA A 233 -7.21 4.63 18.48
C ALA A 233 -7.60 5.96 19.14
N ILE A 234 -7.24 6.16 20.41
CA ILE A 234 -7.38 7.43 21.12
C ILE A 234 -6.68 8.57 20.34
N LYS A 235 -5.40 8.36 19.98
CA LYS A 235 -4.63 9.36 19.24
C LYS A 235 -5.27 9.66 17.88
N LEU A 236 -5.64 8.63 17.13
CA LEU A 236 -6.28 8.76 15.82
C LEU A 236 -7.62 9.50 15.93
N LEU A 237 -8.42 9.23 16.95
CA LEU A 237 -9.69 9.89 17.13
C LEU A 237 -9.51 11.38 17.45
N GLY A 238 -8.47 11.73 18.22
CA GLY A 238 -8.02 13.12 18.36
C GLY A 238 -7.63 13.76 17.02
N ASP A 239 -6.79 13.08 16.23
CA ASP A 239 -6.38 13.54 14.90
C ASP A 239 -7.60 13.77 13.96
N ILE A 240 -8.63 12.93 14.05
CA ILE A 240 -9.86 13.05 13.24
C ILE A 240 -10.74 14.21 13.73
N LEU A 241 -11.05 14.29 15.03
CA LEU A 241 -12.02 15.27 15.53
C LEU A 241 -11.46 16.70 15.58
N LEU A 242 -10.15 16.86 15.76
CA LEU A 242 -9.52 18.19 15.80
C LEU A 242 -9.24 18.74 14.39
N ASP A 243 -9.44 17.95 13.34
CA ASP A 243 -9.34 18.43 11.97
C ASP A 243 -10.49 19.39 11.65
N ARG A 244 -10.15 20.56 11.10
CA ARG A 244 -11.14 21.61 10.77
C ARG A 244 -12.21 21.11 9.79
N SER A 245 -11.85 20.20 8.90
CA SER A 245 -12.77 19.61 7.92
C SER A 245 -13.86 18.75 8.57
N ASN A 246 -13.61 18.28 9.81
CA ASN A 246 -14.49 17.41 10.57
C ASN A 246 -15.26 18.15 11.69
N ALA A 247 -15.35 19.49 11.65
CA ALA A 247 -16.01 20.28 12.70
C ALA A 247 -17.45 19.82 12.99
N ALA A 248 -18.24 19.53 11.95
CA ALA A 248 -19.60 19.02 12.09
C ALA A 248 -19.65 17.65 12.80
N ILE A 249 -18.69 16.78 12.51
CA ILE A 249 -18.56 15.46 13.13
C ILE A 249 -18.17 15.61 14.60
N MET A 250 -17.23 16.51 14.93
CA MET A 250 -16.86 16.80 16.32
C MET A 250 -18.07 17.27 17.14
N VAL A 251 -18.89 18.18 16.60
CA VAL A 251 -20.09 18.68 17.28
C VAL A 251 -21.10 17.56 17.50
N ARG A 252 -21.39 16.75 16.47
CA ARG A 252 -22.29 15.58 16.58
C ARG A 252 -21.78 14.57 17.61
N ASN A 253 -20.47 14.37 17.68
CA ASN A 253 -19.85 13.42 18.58
C ASN A 253 -19.93 13.81 20.06
N ARG A 254 -19.86 15.10 20.39
CA ARG A 254 -20.10 15.59 21.76
C ARG A 254 -21.52 15.33 22.27
N ALA A 255 -22.50 15.28 21.36
CA ALA A 255 -23.91 15.10 21.68
C ALA A 255 -24.38 13.64 21.68
N SER A 256 -23.53 12.71 21.24
CA SER A 256 -23.91 11.31 20.97
C SER A 256 -23.83 10.40 22.21
N PRO A 257 -24.62 9.30 22.29
CA PRO A 257 -24.50 8.28 23.34
C PRO A 257 -23.16 7.54 23.34
N TYR A 258 -22.39 7.61 22.26
CA TYR A 258 -20.97 7.21 22.18
C TYR A 258 -20.04 8.14 22.98
N LYS A 259 -20.59 8.80 24.02
CA LYS A 259 -20.00 9.89 24.78
C LYS A 259 -18.67 9.46 25.41
N TRP A 260 -17.72 10.36 25.32
CA TRP A 260 -16.33 10.27 25.78
C TRP A 260 -16.15 10.10 27.30
N LYS A 261 -16.42 8.91 27.85
CA LYS A 261 -16.03 8.58 29.25
C LYS A 261 -14.51 8.59 29.47
N HIS A 262 -13.71 8.52 28.41
CA HIS A 262 -12.24 8.43 28.47
C HIS A 262 -11.49 9.76 28.34
N PHE A 263 -12.12 10.85 27.90
CA PHE A 263 -11.48 12.18 27.82
C PHE A 263 -11.62 12.99 29.11
N THR A 264 -12.60 12.67 29.96
CA THR A 264 -12.81 13.33 31.26
C THR A 264 -11.87 12.83 32.35
N SER A 265 -11.08 11.78 32.10
CA SER A 265 -10.02 11.37 33.03
C SER A 265 -8.81 12.28 32.85
N SER A 266 -8.27 12.77 33.97
CA SER A 266 -7.08 13.64 34.06
C SER A 266 -5.87 13.14 33.26
N SER A 267 -5.83 11.85 32.92
CA SER A 267 -4.82 11.20 32.11
C SER A 267 -4.77 11.73 30.66
N TYR A 268 -5.90 12.22 30.12
CA TYR A 268 -5.96 12.70 28.73
C TYR A 268 -5.26 14.06 28.57
N LEU A 269 -5.54 15.03 29.45
CA LEU A 269 -4.90 16.36 29.42
C LEU A 269 -3.36 16.28 29.56
N GLN A 270 -2.86 15.28 30.29
CA GLN A 270 -1.41 15.00 30.38
C GLN A 270 -0.83 14.37 29.09
N LEU A 271 -1.62 13.66 28.29
CA LEU A 271 -1.19 12.97 27.08
C LEU A 271 -1.18 13.85 25.82
N ILE A 272 -2.03 14.87 25.75
CA ILE A 272 -2.12 15.82 24.62
C ILE A 272 -1.33 17.11 24.80
N GLY A 273 -0.76 17.38 25.97
CA GLY A 273 0.12 18.56 26.18
C GLY A 273 -0.56 19.91 25.93
N THR A 274 -1.89 19.96 25.86
CA THR A 274 -2.65 21.18 25.58
C THR A 274 -3.13 21.81 26.88
N ASN A 275 -2.39 22.81 27.36
CA ASN A 275 -2.82 23.76 28.39
C ASN A 275 -3.69 24.91 27.85
N HIS A 276 -4.18 24.84 26.62
CA HIS A 276 -4.91 25.95 25.99
C HIS A 276 -6.29 25.53 25.49
N LEU A 277 -7.18 25.20 26.42
CA LEU A 277 -8.63 25.37 26.27
C LEU A 277 -9.22 25.63 27.68
N MET A 278 -8.88 26.80 28.24
CA MET A 278 -9.79 27.55 29.10
C MET A 278 -10.34 28.70 28.27
#